data_AF-A0A349ZZT9-F1
#
_entry.id   AF-A0A349ZZT9-F1
#
_cell.length_a   1.000
_cell.length_b   1.000
_cell.length_c   1.000
_cell.angle_alpha   90.00
_cell.angle_beta   90.00
_cell.angle_gamma   90.00
#
_symmetry.space_group_name_H-M   'P 1'
#
loop_
_entity.id
_entity.type
_entity.pdbx_description
1 polymer ?
#
loop_
_entity_poly.entity_id
_entity_poly.type
_entity_poly.pdbx_seq_one_letter_code
_entity_poly.pdbx_strand_id
1 'polypeptide(L)'
;MKFIEAFFAKYSTEKIIKWFKQICLAEAVSCFLLYCVAMVWKRYDPDGLASTIFIIIIGNIHGLFFTLYLLLLIPARKIFEWDDEDTVFALLAAFFPFATIWIDKKLARFDRE
;
A
#
# COMPACT_ATOMS: atom_id res chain seq x y z
N MET A 1 -17.57 -9.85 0.11
CA MET A 1 -16.32 -10.58 -0.16
C MET A 1 -16.38 -11.40 -1.46
N LYS A 2 -17.43 -12.22 -1.68
CA LYS A 2 -17.59 -13.05 -2.91
C LYS A 2 -17.51 -12.32 -4.26
N PHE A 3 -17.94 -11.05 -4.34
CA PHE A 3 -17.90 -10.28 -5.60
C PHE A 3 -16.48 -9.90 -6.02
N ILE A 4 -15.64 -9.50 -5.06
CA ILE A 4 -14.23 -9.17 -5.30
C ILE A 4 -13.49 -10.45 -5.71
N GLU A 5 -13.73 -11.56 -4.98
CA GLU A 5 -13.15 -12.86 -5.32
C GLU A 5 -13.57 -13.35 -6.71
N ALA A 6 -14.85 -13.21 -7.09
CA ALA A 6 -15.32 -13.58 -8.41
C ALA A 6 -14.73 -12.70 -9.54
N PHE A 7 -14.52 -11.42 -9.27
CA PHE A 7 -13.90 -10.50 -10.22
C PHE A 7 -12.41 -10.82 -10.42
N PHE A 8 -11.69 -11.09 -9.33
CA PHE A 8 -10.28 -11.44 -9.35
C PHE A 8 -10.02 -12.88 -9.81
N ALA A 9 -10.95 -13.82 -9.62
CA ALA A 9 -10.88 -15.18 -10.16
C ALA A 9 -10.81 -15.23 -11.69
N LYS A 10 -11.20 -14.15 -12.38
CA LYS A 10 -11.08 -14.00 -13.83
C LYS A 10 -9.64 -13.70 -14.28
N TYR A 11 -8.76 -13.27 -13.38
CA TYR A 11 -7.38 -12.90 -13.67
C TYR A 11 -6.40 -13.90 -13.06
N SER A 12 -5.30 -14.19 -13.77
CA SER A 12 -4.23 -15.05 -13.24
C SER A 12 -3.69 -14.49 -11.92
N THR A 13 -3.53 -15.36 -10.94
CA THR A 13 -2.99 -15.10 -9.61
C THR A 13 -1.69 -14.30 -9.67
N GLU A 14 -0.82 -14.60 -10.65
CA GLU A 14 0.45 -13.90 -10.88
C GLU A 14 0.28 -12.42 -11.24
N LYS A 15 -0.78 -12.07 -11.98
CA LYS A 15 -1.07 -10.67 -12.33
C LYS A 15 -1.54 -9.88 -11.12
N ILE A 16 -2.37 -10.49 -10.28
CA ILE A 16 -2.88 -9.89 -9.05
C ILE A 16 -1.72 -9.61 -8.11
N ILE A 17 -0.81 -10.58 -7.96
CA ILE A 17 0.42 -10.43 -7.18
C ILE A 17 1.26 -9.28 -7.74
N LYS A 18 1.50 -9.22 -9.06
CA LYS A 18 2.26 -8.10 -9.66
C LYS A 18 1.62 -6.75 -9.38
N TRP A 19 0.30 -6.62 -9.51
CA TRP A 19 -0.41 -5.38 -9.20
C TRP A 19 -0.31 -5.02 -7.72
N PHE A 20 -0.46 -6.00 -6.83
CA PHE A 20 -0.29 -5.81 -5.39
C PHE A 20 1.12 -5.28 -5.08
N LYS A 21 2.17 -5.88 -5.65
CA LYS A 21 3.56 -5.41 -5.50
C LYS A 21 3.76 -3.98 -5.98
N GLN A 22 3.21 -3.64 -7.14
CA GLN A 22 3.28 -2.28 -7.68
C GLN A 22 2.55 -1.28 -6.78
N ILE A 23 1.40 -1.65 -6.23
CA ILE A 23 0.62 -0.81 -5.32
C ILE A 23 1.31 -0.66 -3.96
N CYS A 24 1.88 -1.72 -3.39
CA CYS A 24 2.74 -1.63 -2.21
C CYS A 24 3.88 -0.62 -2.41
N LEU A 25 4.57 -0.71 -3.55
CA LEU A 25 5.69 0.17 -3.87
C LEU A 25 5.22 1.61 -4.08
N ALA A 26 4.11 1.82 -4.79
CA ALA A 26 3.51 3.13 -4.98
C ALA A 26 3.00 3.75 -3.66
N GLU A 27 2.44 2.94 -2.76
CA GLU A 27 2.03 3.36 -1.43
C GLU A 27 3.26 3.76 -0.59
N ALA A 28 4.31 2.95 -0.57
CA ALA A 28 5.56 3.26 0.13
C ALA A 28 6.18 4.58 -0.36
N VAL A 29 6.23 4.76 -1.68
CA VAL A 29 6.77 5.98 -2.30
C VAL A 29 5.88 7.18 -2.02
N SER A 30 4.55 7.07 -2.15
CA SER A 30 3.62 8.17 -1.85
C SER A 30 3.63 8.55 -0.37
N CYS A 31 3.73 7.58 0.54
CA CYS A 31 3.86 7.81 1.97
C CYS A 31 5.19 8.50 2.31
N PHE A 32 6.29 8.05 1.70
CA PHE A 32 7.59 8.71 1.84
C PHE A 32 7.56 10.14 1.31
N LEU A 33 6.96 10.39 0.15
CA LEU A 33 6.78 11.74 -0.38
C LEU A 33 5.93 12.61 0.56
N LEU A 34 4.87 12.05 1.15
CA LEU A 34 4.03 12.79 2.09
C LEU A 34 4.80 13.19 3.36
N TYR A 35 5.49 12.24 3.98
CA TYR A 35 6.19 12.48 5.24
C TYR A 35 7.53 13.19 5.08
N CYS A 36 8.33 12.88 4.06
CA CYS A 36 9.64 13.48 3.87
C CYS A 36 9.61 14.74 3.01
N VAL A 37 8.70 14.86 2.04
CA VAL A 37 8.63 16.06 1.17
C VAL A 37 7.54 17.01 1.65
N ALA A 38 6.31 16.54 1.80
CA ALA A 38 5.18 17.43 2.07
C ALA A 38 5.25 18.05 3.48
N MET A 39 5.58 17.26 4.51
CA MET A 39 5.77 17.78 5.88
C MET A 39 7.00 18.69 6.01
N VAL A 40 8.11 18.38 5.35
CA VAL A 40 9.32 19.22 5.37
C VAL A 40 9.06 20.54 4.66
N TRP A 41 8.35 20.53 3.53
CA TRP A 41 7.99 21.76 2.82
C TRP A 41 7.06 22.64 3.68
N LYS A 42 6.03 22.08 4.31
CA LYS A 42 5.19 22.84 5.26
C LYS A 42 5.98 23.43 6.43
N ARG A 43 7.08 22.80 6.84
CA ARG A 43 7.96 23.35 7.88
C ARG A 43 8.70 24.61 7.42
N TYR A 44 9.09 24.68 6.15
CA TYR A 44 9.79 25.83 5.57
C TYR A 44 8.85 26.96 5.15
N ASP A 45 7.62 26.65 4.76
CA ASP A 45 6.62 27.64 4.32
C ASP A 45 5.25 27.37 4.97
N PRO A 46 5.09 27.74 6.27
CA PRO A 46 3.91 27.38 7.07
C PRO A 46 2.62 28.13 6.68
N ASP A 47 2.73 29.34 6.13
CA ASP A 47 1.61 30.16 5.61
C ASP A 47 1.44 30.02 4.08
N GLY A 48 2.22 29.14 3.45
CA GLY A 48 2.14 28.85 2.03
C GLY A 48 0.83 28.17 1.65
N LEU A 49 0.04 28.82 0.80
CA LEU A 49 -1.10 28.16 0.17
C LEU A 49 -0.63 26.96 -0.67
N ALA A 50 0.55 27.09 -1.30
CA ALA A 50 1.14 26.06 -2.16
C ALA A 50 1.55 24.79 -1.38
N SER A 51 2.20 24.93 -0.23
CA SER A 51 2.61 23.81 0.63
C SER A 51 1.39 23.08 1.21
N THR A 52 0.33 23.80 1.56
CA THR A 52 -0.94 23.22 2.02
C THR A 52 -1.63 22.44 0.90
N ILE A 53 -1.75 23.02 -0.30
CA ILE A 53 -2.32 22.35 -1.48
C ILE A 53 -1.51 21.09 -1.82
N PHE A 54 -0.18 21.16 -1.74
CA PHE A 54 0.68 20.02 -2.02
C PHE A 54 0.45 18.86 -1.04
N ILE A 55 0.35 19.12 0.27
CA ILE A 55 0.01 18.09 1.27
C ILE A 55 -1.36 17.49 0.97
N ILE A 56 -2.35 18.31 0.63
CA ILE A 56 -3.70 17.82 0.34
C ILE A 56 -3.66 16.90 -0.89
N ILE A 57 -3.00 17.30 -1.99
CA ILE A 57 -2.92 16.48 -3.20
C ILE A 57 -2.19 15.17 -2.93
N ILE A 58 -1.00 15.23 -2.33
CA ILE A 58 -0.21 14.02 -2.02
C ILE A 58 -0.92 13.13 -1.00
N GLY A 59 -1.62 13.71 -0.03
CA GLY A 59 -2.46 13.01 0.94
C GLY A 59 -3.62 12.26 0.31
N ASN A 60 -4.32 12.88 -0.64
CA ASN A 60 -5.39 12.21 -1.38
C ASN A 60 -4.84 11.08 -2.27
N ILE A 61 -3.70 11.30 -2.94
CA ILE A 61 -3.03 10.27 -3.73
C ILE A 61 -2.62 9.09 -2.85
N HIS A 62 -2.00 9.36 -1.70
CA HIS A 62 -1.61 8.33 -0.74
C HIS A 62 -2.82 7.57 -0.20
N GLY A 63 -3.89 8.27 0.21
CA GLY A 63 -5.13 7.65 0.68
C GLY A 63 -5.81 6.77 -0.39
N LEU A 64 -5.72 7.16 -1.66
CA LEU A 64 -6.18 6.34 -2.77
C LEU A 64 -5.36 5.04 -2.89
N PHE A 65 -4.03 5.13 -2.89
CA PHE A 65 -3.16 3.94 -2.95
C PHE A 65 -3.35 3.03 -1.73
N PHE A 66 -3.50 3.59 -0.54
CA PHE A 66 -3.76 2.85 0.70
C PHE A 66 -5.10 2.08 0.61
N THR A 67 -6.14 2.69 0.07
CA THR A 67 -7.43 2.03 -0.13
C THR A 67 -7.31 0.87 -1.15
N LEU A 68 -6.58 1.08 -2.24
CA LEU A 68 -6.30 0.03 -3.23
C LEU A 68 -5.49 -1.12 -2.63
N TYR A 69 -4.51 -0.81 -1.78
CA TYR A 69 -3.73 -1.79 -1.05
C TYR A 69 -4.63 -2.67 -0.17
N LEU A 70 -5.49 -2.06 0.65
CA LEU A 70 -6.43 -2.81 1.50
C LEU A 70 -7.39 -3.69 0.67
N LEU A 71 -7.84 -3.21 -0.49
CA LEU A 71 -8.69 -4.00 -1.38
C LEU A 71 -7.96 -5.22 -1.95
N LEU A 72 -6.69 -5.08 -2.31
CA LEU A 72 -5.86 -6.18 -2.82
C LEU A 72 -5.30 -7.08 -1.72
N LEU A 73 -5.27 -6.61 -0.48
CA LEU A 73 -4.89 -7.40 0.69
C LEU A 73 -5.85 -8.60 0.89
N ILE A 74 -7.15 -8.40 0.63
CA ILE A 74 -8.18 -9.45 0.78
C ILE A 74 -7.90 -10.67 -0.12
N PRO A 75 -7.76 -10.53 -1.46
CA PRO A 75 -7.38 -11.65 -2.30
C PRO A 75 -5.95 -12.12 -2.05
N ALA A 76 -4.99 -11.23 -1.72
CA ALA A 76 -3.62 -11.62 -1.42
C ALA A 76 -3.53 -12.58 -0.22
N ARG A 77 -4.28 -12.31 0.86
CA ARG A 77 -4.37 -13.19 2.04
C ARG A 77 -4.75 -14.63 1.65
N LYS A 78 -5.71 -14.77 0.75
CA LYS A 78 -6.21 -16.08 0.29
C LYS A 78 -5.25 -16.76 -0.70
N ILE A 79 -4.56 -15.99 -1.51
CA ILE A 79 -3.58 -16.47 -2.51
C ILE A 79 -2.32 -17.01 -1.84
N PHE A 80 -1.81 -16.29 -0.84
CA PHE A 80 -0.57 -16.62 -0.14
C PHE A 80 -0.78 -17.42 1.16
N GLU A 81 -2.02 -17.84 1.43
CA GLU A 81 -2.41 -18.58 2.64
C GLU A 81 -1.84 -17.93 3.91
N TRP A 82 -2.00 -16.61 4.03
CA TRP A 82 -1.52 -15.85 5.18
C TRP A 82 -2.35 -16.13 6.42
N ASP A 83 -1.67 -16.34 7.55
CA ASP A 83 -2.30 -16.45 8.85
C ASP A 83 -2.86 -15.08 9.31
N ASP A 84 -3.65 -15.08 10.39
CA ASP A 84 -4.13 -13.85 11.01
C ASP A 84 -2.96 -12.95 11.45
N GLU A 85 -1.85 -13.53 11.93
CA GLU A 85 -0.64 -12.76 12.27
C GLU A 85 -0.05 -12.04 11.05
N ASP A 86 0.15 -12.75 9.94
CA ASP A 86 0.67 -12.19 8.67
C ASP A 86 -0.22 -11.06 8.14
N THR A 87 -1.54 -11.24 8.27
CA THR A 87 -2.53 -10.24 7.85
C THR A 87 -2.48 -8.98 8.72
N VAL A 88 -2.33 -9.14 10.04
CA VAL A 88 -2.18 -8.02 10.98
C VAL A 88 -0.86 -7.30 10.75
N PHE A 89 0.24 -8.02 10.55
CA PHE A 89 1.51 -7.44 10.15
C PHE A 89 1.38 -6.66 8.84
N ALA A 90 0.56 -7.13 7.91
CA ALA A 90 0.32 -6.44 6.65
C ALA A 90 -0.52 -5.18 6.75
N LEU A 91 -1.55 -5.20 7.58
CA LEU A 91 -2.28 -4.00 7.95
C LEU A 91 -1.37 -2.99 8.64
N LEU A 92 -0.57 -3.41 9.62
CA LEU A 92 0.36 -2.55 10.34
C LEU A 92 1.46 -2.00 9.42
N ALA A 93 1.90 -2.79 8.45
CA ALA A 93 2.89 -2.37 7.47
C ALA A 93 2.40 -1.26 6.54
N ALA A 94 1.09 -1.16 6.29
CA ALA A 94 0.51 -0.07 5.52
C ALA A 94 0.50 1.27 6.29
N PHE A 95 0.63 1.24 7.63
CA PHE A 95 0.71 2.46 8.44
C PHE A 95 2.13 3.02 8.54
N PHE A 96 3.16 2.20 8.37
CA PHE A 96 4.54 2.63 8.48
C PHE A 96 5.18 2.81 7.10
N PRO A 97 5.76 3.99 6.79
CA PRO A 97 6.55 4.15 5.58
C PRO A 97 7.65 3.08 5.57
N PHE A 98 7.85 2.42 4.43
CA PHE A 98 8.78 1.29 4.19
C PHE A 98 8.34 -0.11 4.63
N ALA A 99 7.32 -0.28 5.47
CA ALA A 99 6.94 -1.62 5.91
C ALA A 99 6.21 -2.40 4.79
N THR A 100 5.51 -1.73 3.87
CA THR A 100 4.94 -2.35 2.66
C THR A 100 5.98 -2.94 1.71
N ILE A 101 7.19 -2.37 1.64
CA ILE A 101 8.32 -2.95 0.90
C ILE A 101 8.81 -4.24 1.60
N TRP A 102 8.77 -4.28 2.93
CA TRP A 102 9.12 -5.49 3.68
C TRP A 102 8.13 -6.63 3.42
N ILE A 103 6.86 -6.32 3.21
CA ILE A 103 5.83 -7.30 2.86
C ILE A 103 6.00 -7.85 1.45
N ASP A 104 6.30 -6.99 0.48
CA ASP A 104 6.68 -7.45 -0.86
C ASP A 104 7.86 -8.42 -0.79
N LYS A 105 8.87 -8.11 0.03
CA LYS A 105 10.11 -8.90 0.09
C LYS A 105 10.01 -10.17 0.94
N LYS A 106 9.20 -10.14 2.01
CA LYS A 106 9.09 -11.21 3.02
C LYS A 106 7.88 -12.11 2.81
N LEU A 107 6.70 -11.56 2.49
CA LEU A 107 5.47 -12.34 2.37
C LEU A 107 5.14 -12.76 0.93
N ALA A 108 5.63 -12.04 -0.10
CA ALA A 108 5.39 -12.41 -1.49
C ALA A 108 6.44 -13.37 -2.09
N ARG A 109 7.12 -14.16 -1.22
CA ARG A 109 7.86 -15.35 -1.62
C ARG A 109 6.91 -16.55 -1.54
N PHE A 110 6.72 -17.22 -2.66
CA PHE A 110 6.00 -18.50 -2.75
C PHE A 110 6.77 -19.67 -2.09
N ASP A 111 7.90 -19.37 -1.48
CA ASP A 111 8.89 -20.30 -0.95
C ASP A 111 8.96 -20.04 0.57
N ARG A 112 7.94 -20.52 1.28
CA ARG A 112 8.00 -20.74 2.72
C ARG A 112 8.44 -22.19 2.90
N GLU A 113 9.75 -22.41 2.89
CA GLU A 113 10.38 -23.63 3.42
C GLU A 113 10.40 -23.59 4.95
#